data_AF-A0A1Z8Q104-F1
#
_entry.id   AF-A0A1Z8Q104-F1
#
_cell.length_a   1.000
_cell.length_b   1.000
_cell.length_c   1.000
_cell.angle_alpha   90.00
_cell.angle_beta   90.00
_cell.angle_gamma   90.00
#
_symmetry.space_group_name_H-M   'P 1'
#
loop_
_entity.id
_entity.type
_entity.pdbx_description
1 polymer ?
#
loop_
_entity_poly.entity_id
_entity_poly.type
_entity_poly.pdbx_seq_one_letter_code
_entity_poly.pdbx_strand_id
1 'polypeptide(L)'
;MIRFYGSALLDAYTPRRNWEENVVQVCVEACECSEDPLGYRAVFYIYDEELSAEEACRVFDNNFVVGASFLAKRQANLSRSGYSAPMTDKAISLIENKIGRNLV
;
A
#
# COMPACT_ATOMS: atom_id res chain seq x y z
N MET A 1 35.40 34.73 14.01
CA MET A 1 34.87 33.98 12.86
C MET A 1 34.09 32.79 13.41
N ILE A 2 32.78 32.96 13.62
CA ILE A 2 31.93 31.96 14.27
C ILE A 2 31.40 31.04 13.16
N ARG A 3 31.81 29.76 13.19
CA ARG A 3 31.27 28.74 12.28
C ARG A 3 29.92 28.29 12.81
N PHE A 4 28.86 28.66 12.10
CA PHE A 4 27.54 28.07 12.29
C PHE A 4 27.56 26.67 11.64
N TYR A 5 27.62 25.62 12.46
CA TYR A 5 27.23 24.27 12.04
C TYR A 5 25.70 24.20 12.11
N GLY A 6 25.05 24.74 11.09
CA GLY A 6 23.59 24.76 10.97
C GLY A 6 23.04 23.38 10.68
N SER A 7 22.41 22.78 11.70
CA SER A 7 21.22 21.94 11.61
C SER A 7 21.28 20.68 10.71
N ALA A 8 22.08 19.69 11.11
CA ALA A 8 21.92 18.29 10.66
C ALA A 8 21.28 17.41 11.75
N LEU A 9 20.43 17.99 12.61
CA LEU A 9 19.79 17.29 13.75
C LEU A 9 18.26 17.40 13.72
N LEU A 10 17.68 17.90 12.63
CA LEU A 10 16.22 18.04 12.42
C LEU A 10 15.69 17.28 11.20
N ASP A 11 16.46 16.35 10.63
CA ASP A 11 15.86 15.19 9.90
C ASP A 11 15.29 14.15 10.91
N ALA A 12 15.04 14.61 12.14
CA ALA A 12 14.35 13.91 13.19
C ALA A 12 12.87 13.76 12.80
N TYR A 13 12.56 12.60 12.23
CA TYR A 13 11.29 11.93 12.44
C TYR A 13 10.05 12.72 12.01
N THR A 14 9.99 13.20 10.76
CA THR A 14 8.66 13.34 10.15
C THR A 14 8.12 11.93 9.92
N PRO A 15 7.06 11.49 10.64
CA PRO A 15 6.46 10.20 10.35
C PRO A 15 6.10 10.16 8.87
N ARG A 16 6.55 9.13 8.15
CA ARG A 16 6.21 8.94 6.74
C ARG A 16 4.69 8.97 6.62
N ARG A 17 4.16 9.97 5.93
CA ARG A 17 2.72 10.11 5.73
C ARG A 17 2.17 8.82 5.14
N ASN A 18 1.06 8.35 5.68
CA ASN A 18 0.44 7.14 5.17
C ASN A 18 -0.27 7.51 3.84
N TRP A 19 0.14 6.87 2.75
CA TRP A 19 -0.51 7.06 1.44
C TRP A 19 -1.88 6.38 1.38
N GLU A 20 -2.12 5.43 2.28
CA GLU A 20 -3.28 4.54 2.30
C GLU A 20 -4.16 4.81 3.52
N GLU A 21 -4.32 6.08 3.89
CA GLU A 21 -5.15 6.51 5.05
C GLU A 21 -6.62 6.12 4.88
N ASN A 22 -7.12 6.14 3.64
CA ASN A 22 -8.51 5.78 3.34
C ASN A 22 -8.68 4.30 3.01
N VAL A 23 -7.62 3.47 3.03
CA VAL A 23 -7.75 2.04 2.75
C VAL A 23 -8.04 1.28 4.03
N VAL A 24 -9.21 0.65 4.10
CA VAL A 24 -9.65 -0.12 5.29
C VAL A 24 -9.11 -1.53 5.25
N GLN A 25 -9.11 -2.14 4.07
CA GLN A 25 -8.85 -3.55 3.89
C GLN A 25 -8.17 -3.84 2.57
N VAL A 26 -7.33 -4.88 2.56
CA VAL A 26 -6.78 -5.46 1.34
C VAL A 26 -7.01 -6.97 1.33
N CYS A 27 -7.44 -7.49 0.18
CA CYS A 27 -7.65 -8.90 -0.10
C CYS A 27 -6.79 -9.31 -1.31
N VAL A 28 -6.51 -10.61 -1.43
CA VAL A 28 -5.80 -11.17 -2.58
C VAL A 28 -6.70 -12.19 -3.26
N GLU A 29 -6.93 -11.96 -4.54
CA GLU A 29 -7.75 -12.80 -5.41
C GLU A 29 -6.88 -13.49 -6.46
N ALA A 30 -7.30 -14.68 -6.88
CA ALA A 30 -6.74 -15.30 -8.07
C ALA A 30 -7.29 -14.58 -9.31
N CYS A 31 -6.45 -14.40 -10.32
CA CYS A 31 -6.83 -13.82 -11.60
C CYS A 31 -6.25 -14.63 -12.75
N GLU A 32 -6.76 -14.40 -13.96
CA GLU A 32 -6.19 -15.03 -15.14
C GLU A 32 -4.74 -14.57 -15.36
N CYS A 33 -3.90 -15.46 -15.90
CA CYS A 33 -2.51 -15.12 -16.24
C CYS A 33 -2.43 -14.04 -17.35
N SER A 34 -3.52 -13.81 -18.07
CA SER A 34 -3.70 -12.71 -19.02
C SER A 34 -3.77 -11.34 -18.33
N GLU A 35 -4.25 -11.28 -17.09
CA GLU A 35 -4.33 -10.05 -16.27
C GLU A 35 -3.04 -9.80 -15.48
N ASP A 36 -2.48 -10.82 -14.85
CA ASP A 36 -1.20 -10.73 -14.13
C ASP A 36 -0.41 -12.04 -14.25
N PRO A 37 0.89 -12.00 -14.57
CA PRO A 37 1.70 -13.21 -14.79
C PRO A 37 1.87 -14.08 -13.54
N LEU A 38 1.60 -13.56 -12.34
CA LEU A 38 1.60 -14.34 -11.11
C LEU A 38 0.26 -15.02 -10.84
N GLY A 39 -0.79 -14.71 -11.60
CA GLY A 39 -2.14 -15.26 -11.42
C GLY A 39 -2.84 -14.73 -10.16
N TYR A 40 -2.38 -13.61 -9.61
CA TYR A 40 -2.96 -12.97 -8.45
C TYR A 40 -3.06 -11.45 -8.61
N ARG A 41 -4.05 -10.87 -7.93
CA ARG A 41 -4.22 -9.42 -7.81
C ARG A 41 -4.63 -9.06 -6.38
N ALA A 42 -4.22 -7.88 -5.94
CA ALA A 42 -4.61 -7.31 -4.66
C ALA A 42 -5.78 -6.33 -4.87
N VAL A 43 -6.84 -6.50 -4.08
CA VAL A 43 -8.04 -5.66 -4.06
C VAL A 43 -8.02 -4.81 -2.79
N PHE A 44 -7.97 -3.50 -2.95
CA PHE A 44 -7.91 -2.53 -1.87
C PHE A 44 -9.26 -1.85 -1.71
N TYR A 45 -9.88 -1.99 -0.54
CA TYR A 45 -11.18 -1.39 -0.22
C TYR A 45 -10.97 -0.05 0.48
N ILE A 46 -11.63 0.99 -0.06
CA ILE A 46 -11.52 2.37 0.38
C ILE A 46 -12.74 2.72 1.25
N TYR A 47 -12.49 3.36 2.40
CA TYR A 47 -13.52 4.04 3.19
C TYR A 47 -13.91 5.34 2.50
N ASP A 48 -15.21 5.55 2.34
CA ASP A 48 -15.76 6.84 1.92
C ASP A 48 -16.38 7.52 3.14
N GLU A 49 -15.89 8.72 3.48
CA GLU A 49 -16.38 9.51 4.62
C GLU A 49 -17.85 9.97 4.43
N GLU A 50 -18.37 9.92 3.21
CA GLU A 50 -19.78 10.21 2.93
C GLU A 50 -20.73 9.07 3.34
N LEU A 51 -20.19 7.88 3.64
CA LEU A 51 -20.96 6.71 4.09
C LEU A 51 -20.92 6.62 5.62
N SER A 52 -22.09 6.38 6.24
CA SER A 52 -22.14 6.00 7.66
C SER A 52 -21.20 4.81 7.91
N ALA A 53 -20.58 4.72 9.10
CA ALA A 53 -19.74 3.59 9.48
C ALA A 53 -20.46 2.24 9.28
N GLU A 54 -21.79 2.19 9.42
CA GLU A 54 -22.60 1.00 9.15
C GLU A 54 -22.78 0.68 7.66
N GLU A 55 -22.73 1.69 6.78
CA GLU A 55 -22.89 1.57 5.32
C GLU A 55 -21.55 1.28 4.63
N ALA A 56 -20.45 1.86 5.11
CA ALA A 56 -19.11 1.57 4.61
C ALA A 56 -18.71 0.10 4.80
N CYS A 57 -19.28 -0.59 5.79
CA CYS A 57 -19.11 -2.04 5.96
C CYS A 57 -19.88 -2.88 4.94
N ARG A 58 -20.83 -2.29 4.20
CA ARG A 58 -21.67 -2.96 3.19
C ARG A 58 -21.31 -2.57 1.77
N VAL A 59 -20.82 -1.35 1.56
CA VAL A 59 -20.40 -0.82 0.27
C VAL A 59 -18.93 -1.21 0.03
N PHE A 60 -18.71 -2.47 -0.35
CA PHE A 60 -17.42 -2.92 -0.87
C PHE A 60 -17.19 -2.48 -2.34
N ASP A 61 -18.07 -1.62 -2.89
CA ASP A 61 -18.01 -1.15 -4.27
C ASP A 61 -16.86 -0.16 -4.52
N ASN A 62 -16.44 0.58 -3.49
CA ASN A 62 -15.29 1.48 -3.57
C ASN A 62 -14.00 0.70 -3.35
N ASN A 63 -13.50 0.09 -4.42
CA ASN A 63 -12.22 -0.60 -4.41
C ASN A 63 -11.35 -0.24 -5.63
N PHE A 64 -10.05 -0.45 -5.48
CA PHE A 64 -9.12 -0.48 -6.62
C PHE A 64 -8.27 -1.73 -6.59
N VAL A 65 -7.79 -2.13 -7.76
CA VAL A 65 -7.08 -3.39 -7.94
C VAL A 65 -5.66 -3.13 -8.44
N VAL A 66 -4.70 -3.88 -7.92
CA VAL A 66 -3.31 -3.85 -8.38
C VAL A 66 -2.86 -5.28 -8.65
N GLY A 67 -2.32 -5.54 -9.84
CA GLY A 67 -1.71 -6.83 -10.17
C GLY A 67 -0.54 -7.14 -9.23
N ALA A 68 -0.43 -8.41 -8.81
CA ALA A 68 0.60 -8.86 -7.88
C ALA A 68 2.02 -8.47 -8.33
N SER A 69 2.28 -8.55 -9.63
CA SER A 69 3.58 -8.23 -10.22
C SER A 69 4.00 -6.76 -10.05
N PHE A 70 3.03 -5.86 -9.81
CA PHE A 70 3.28 -4.42 -9.67
C PHE A 70 3.40 -3.95 -8.20
N LEU A 71 3.06 -4.80 -7.22
CA LEU A 71 3.06 -4.40 -5.81
C LEU A 71 4.45 -3.99 -5.31
N ALA A 72 5.48 -4.76 -5.62
CA ALA A 72 6.85 -4.43 -5.22
C ALA A 72 7.31 -3.08 -5.80
N LYS A 73 6.96 -2.81 -7.06
CA LYS A 73 7.28 -1.53 -7.71
C LYS A 73 6.48 -0.37 -7.10
N ARG A 74 5.20 -0.58 -6.80
CA ARG A 74 4.35 0.38 -6.09
C ARG A 74 4.96 0.75 -4.74
N GLN A 75 5.36 -0.24 -3.93
CA GLN A 75 5.98 -0.02 -2.63
C GLN A 75 7.28 0.78 -2.75
N ALA A 76 8.15 0.42 -3.68
CA ALA A 76 9.40 1.14 -3.92
C ALA A 76 9.15 2.60 -4.34
N ASN A 77 8.15 2.85 -5.19
CA ASN A 77 7.80 4.21 -5.62
C ASN A 77 7.25 5.05 -4.46
N LEU A 78 6.36 4.50 -3.63
CA LEU A 78 5.78 5.21 -2.48
C LEU A 78 6.84 5.51 -1.42
N SER A 79 7.68 4.54 -1.10
CA SER A 79 8.80 4.69 -0.17
C SER A 79 9.79 5.76 -0.66
N ARG A 80 10.13 5.78 -1.95
CA ARG A 80 11.00 6.80 -2.56
C ARG A 80 10.39 8.20 -2.50
N SER A 81 9.06 8.29 -2.60
CA SER A 81 8.32 9.56 -2.48
C SER A 81 8.10 10.01 -1.02
N GLY A 82 8.63 9.27 -0.04
CA GLY A 82 8.54 9.61 1.39
C GLY A 82 7.23 9.16 2.07
N TYR A 83 6.42 8.34 1.40
CA TYR A 83 5.18 7.82 1.96
C TYR A 83 5.36 6.42 2.55
N SER A 84 4.52 6.08 3.53
CA SER A 84 4.29 4.71 3.98
C SER A 84 3.04 4.14 3.29
N ALA A 85 3.03 2.83 3.05
CA ALA A 85 1.93 2.15 2.38
C ALA A 85 1.68 0.77 3.03
N PRO A 86 1.13 0.77 4.25
CA PRO A 86 1.01 -0.43 5.09
C PRO A 86 0.08 -1.49 4.49
N MET A 87 -0.93 -1.10 3.69
CA MET A 87 -1.81 -2.04 3.01
C MET A 87 -1.12 -2.64 1.79
N THR A 88 -0.27 -1.88 1.08
CA THR A 88 0.61 -2.44 0.04
C THR A 88 1.59 -3.45 0.65
N ASP A 89 2.22 -3.16 1.80
CA ASP A 89 3.10 -4.10 2.50
C ASP A 89 2.35 -5.38 2.95
N LYS A 90 1.12 -5.21 3.45
CA LYS A 90 0.23 -6.34 3.80
C LYS A 90 -0.13 -7.18 2.58
N ALA A 91 -0.42 -6.54 1.45
CA ALA A 91 -0.72 -7.23 0.19
C ALA A 91 0.46 -8.07 -0.29
N ILE A 92 1.67 -7.50 -0.28
CA ILE A 92 2.91 -8.21 -0.62
C ILE A 92 3.05 -9.45 0.26
N SER A 93 2.95 -9.29 1.58
CA SER A 93 3.06 -10.39 2.54
C SER A 93 2.03 -11.50 2.29
N LEU A 94 0.78 -11.14 1.95
CA LEU A 94 -0.27 -12.11 1.64
C LEU A 94 0.02 -12.90 0.36
N ILE A 95 0.59 -12.24 -0.66
CA ILE A 95 0.94 -12.91 -1.91
C ILE A 95 2.16 -13.80 -1.72
N GLU A 96 3.21 -13.32 -1.08
CA GLU A 96 4.43 -14.08 -0.81
C GLU A 96 4.12 -15.38 -0.05
N ASN A 97 3.22 -15.31 0.93
CA ASN A 97 2.72 -16.48 1.65
C ASN A 97 1.92 -17.45 0.76
N LYS A 98 1.19 -16.96 -0.24
CA LYS A 98 0.43 -17.80 -1.19
C LYS A 98 1.34 -18.48 -2.22
N ILE A 99 2.32 -17.75 -2.76
CA ILE A 99 3.21 -18.25 -3.82
C ILE A 99 4.46 -18.96 -3.28
N GLY A 100 4.75 -18.83 -1.99
CA GLY A 100 5.90 -19.45 -1.33
C GLY A 100 7.26 -18.86 -1.74
N ARG A 101 7.28 -17.62 -2.26
CA ARG A 101 8.49 -16.90 -2.67
C ARG A 101 8.31 -15.39 -2.52
N ASN A 102 9.42 -14.67 -2.42
CA ASN A 102 9.41 -13.20 -2.32
C ASN A 102 9.07 -12.55 -3.67
N LEU A 103 8.38 -11.41 -3.61
CA LEU A 103 8.10 -10.53 -4.76
C LEU A 103 9.22 -9.51 -5.02
N VAL A 104 10.19 -9.43 -4.11
CA VAL A 104 11.34 -8.52 -4.11
C VAL A 104 12.62 -9.27 -4.43
#